data_AF-A0A0U3PQR8-F1
#
_entry.id   AF-A0A0U3PQR8-F1
#
_cell.length_a   1.000
_cell.length_b   1.000
_cell.length_c   1.000
_cell.angle_alpha   90.00
_cell.angle_beta   90.00
_cell.angle_gamma   90.00
#
_symmetry.space_group_name_H-M   'P 1'
#
loop_
_entity.id
_entity.type
_entity.pdbx_description
1 polymer ?
#
loop_
_entity_poly.entity_id
_entity_poly.type
_entity_poly.pdbx_seq_one_letter_code
_entity_poly.pdbx_strand_id
1 'polypeptide(L)'
;MRGGRLKTEDGADITPCTLFDAESGETGALIEVKVTLPPRILVLDEQDQTVCAASVLWHHGRQAALTLTGEPMLASRHLATQAF
;
A
#
# COMPACT_ATOMS: atom_id res chain seq x y z
N MET A 1 -7.80 -12.17 -0.96
CA MET A 1 -8.01 -10.75 -0.62
C MET A 1 -7.64 -10.58 0.84
N ARG A 2 -6.98 -9.47 1.19
CA ARG A 2 -6.44 -9.22 2.53
C ARG A 2 -6.60 -7.76 2.92
N GLY A 3 -6.67 -7.48 4.21
CA GLY A 3 -6.76 -6.11 4.73
C GLY A 3 -5.44 -5.37 4.51
N GLY A 4 -5.52 -4.10 4.14
CA GLY A 4 -4.34 -3.29 3.96
C GLY A 4 -4.60 -1.81 4.12
N ARG A 5 -3.52 -1.04 4.12
CA ARG A 5 -3.56 0.40 4.26
C ARG A 5 -2.54 1.05 3.35
N LEU A 6 -2.97 2.09 2.64
CA LEU A 6 -2.09 2.91 1.85
C LEU A 6 -1.60 4.06 2.71
N LYS A 7 -0.30 4.31 2.68
CA LYS A 7 0.37 5.37 3.44
C LYS A 7 1.25 6.19 2.51
N THR A 8 1.53 7.42 2.89
CA THR A 8 2.57 8.26 2.26
C THR A 8 3.96 7.64 2.49
N GLU A 9 4.96 8.09 1.73
CA GLU A 9 6.36 7.67 1.94
C GLU A 9 6.87 8.04 3.35
N ASP A 10 6.32 9.10 3.95
CA ASP A 10 6.60 9.53 5.33
C ASP A 10 5.84 8.70 6.38
N GLY A 11 5.08 7.68 5.96
CA GLY A 11 4.36 6.77 6.86
C GLY A 11 3.02 7.29 7.38
N ALA A 12 2.55 8.48 6.97
CA ALA A 12 1.21 8.97 7.30
C ALA A 12 0.12 8.20 6.54
N ASP A 13 -0.98 7.87 7.22
CA ASP A 13 -2.11 7.15 6.63
C ASP A 13 -2.78 7.95 5.50
N ILE A 14 -3.04 7.29 4.37
CA ILE A 14 -3.86 7.83 3.28
C ILE A 14 -5.28 7.26 3.39
N THR A 15 -5.41 5.93 3.37
CA THR A 15 -6.71 5.25 3.37
C THR A 15 -6.58 3.76 3.67
N PRO A 16 -7.56 3.15 4.38
CA PRO A 16 -7.72 1.71 4.40
C PRO A 16 -8.13 1.18 3.01
N CYS A 17 -7.81 -0.08 2.75
CA CYS A 17 -8.12 -0.76 1.50
C CYS A 17 -8.17 -2.29 1.68
N THR A 18 -8.70 -2.98 0.67
CA THR A 18 -8.53 -4.43 0.51
C THR A 18 -7.52 -4.70 -0.60
N LEU A 19 -6.44 -5.40 -0.26
CA LEU A 19 -5.41 -5.84 -1.19
C LEU A 19 -5.80 -7.17 -1.85
N PHE A 20 -5.47 -7.31 -3.13
CA PHE A 20 -5.66 -8.53 -3.89
C PHE A 20 -4.59 -8.67 -4.97
N ASP A 21 -4.32 -9.89 -5.39
CA ASP A 21 -3.38 -10.15 -6.47
C ASP A 21 -4.18 -10.13 -7.78
N ALA A 22 -3.79 -9.28 -8.72
CA ALA A 22 -4.42 -9.18 -10.03
C ALA A 22 -3.93 -10.32 -10.93
N GLU A 23 -4.76 -10.76 -11.88
CA GLU A 23 -4.38 -11.80 -12.85
C GLU A 23 -3.15 -11.42 -13.70
N SER A 24 -2.93 -10.12 -13.89
CA SER A 24 -1.78 -9.55 -14.59
C SER A 24 -0.47 -9.57 -13.77
N GLY A 25 -0.53 -9.99 -12.50
CA GLY A 25 0.62 -10.17 -11.62
C GLY A 25 0.93 -8.97 -10.71
N GLU A 26 0.25 -7.84 -10.89
CA GLU A 26 0.36 -6.70 -9.98
C GLU A 26 -0.50 -6.85 -8.72
N THR A 27 -0.26 -5.99 -7.72
CA THR A 27 -1.12 -5.88 -6.55
C THR A 27 -2.24 -4.89 -6.84
N GLY A 28 -3.48 -5.33 -6.75
CA GLY A 28 -4.65 -4.48 -6.75
C GLY A 28 -5.02 -4.00 -5.35
N ALA A 29 -5.55 -2.79 -5.25
CA ALA A 29 -6.12 -2.23 -4.03
C ALA A 29 -7.54 -1.72 -4.29
N LEU A 30 -8.49 -2.19 -3.48
CA LEU A 30 -9.84 -1.65 -3.39
C LEU A 30 -9.90 -0.68 -2.20
N ILE A 31 -9.95 0.60 -2.51
CA ILE A 31 -9.91 1.70 -1.55
C ILE A 31 -11.31 1.99 -1.00
N GLU A 32 -11.45 2.15 0.31
CA GLU A 32 -12.75 2.37 0.94
C GLU A 32 -13.34 3.76 0.62
N VAL A 33 -12.48 4.79 0.61
CA VAL A 33 -12.88 6.20 0.41
C VAL A 33 -12.20 6.77 -0.84
N LYS A 34 -12.93 7.55 -1.63
CA LYS A 34 -12.35 8.21 -2.80
C LYS A 34 -11.28 9.21 -2.35
N VAL A 35 -10.03 8.96 -2.72
CA VAL A 35 -8.87 9.80 -2.41
C VAL A 35 -8.05 10.06 -3.66
N THR A 36 -7.09 10.98 -3.60
CA THR A 36 -6.04 11.04 -4.62
C THR A 36 -4.83 10.27 -4.10
N LEU A 37 -4.30 9.35 -4.90
CA LEU A 37 -3.08 8.65 -4.56
C LEU A 37 -1.86 9.36 -5.17
N PRO A 38 -0.81 9.64 -4.39
CA PRO A 38 0.48 10.05 -4.95
C PRO A 38 1.09 8.90 -5.77
N PRO A 39 2.04 9.19 -6.68
CA PRO A 39 2.62 8.17 -7.56
C PRO A 39 3.42 7.09 -6.81
N ARG A 40 3.90 7.41 -5.61
CA ARG A 40 4.61 6.50 -4.71
C ARG A 40 3.95 6.49 -3.35
N ILE A 41 3.77 5.29 -2.81
CA ILE A 41 3.12 5.04 -1.53
C ILE A 41 3.82 3.91 -0.81
N LEU A 42 3.50 3.76 0.47
CA LEU A 42 3.72 2.53 1.21
C LEU A 42 2.41 1.75 1.29
N VAL A 43 2.52 0.43 1.15
CA VAL A 43 1.44 -0.52 1.36
C VAL A 43 1.72 -1.26 2.66
N LEU A 44 0.84 -1.10 3.63
CA LEU A 44 0.79 -1.96 4.81
C LEU A 44 -0.15 -3.12 4.51
N ASP A 45 0.39 -4.34 4.57
CA ASP A 45 -0.37 -5.57 4.65
C ASP A 45 -0.72 -5.82 6.12
N GLU A 46 -2.00 -5.69 6.48
CA GLU A 46 -2.44 -5.85 7.87
C GLU A 46 -2.53 -7.33 8.29
N GLN A 47 -2.57 -8.26 7.33
CA GLN A 47 -2.59 -9.68 7.64
C GLN A 47 -1.19 -10.16 8.05
N ASP A 48 -0.17 -9.84 7.25
CA ASP A 48 1.20 -10.28 7.50
C ASP A 48 2.01 -9.26 8.34
N GLN A 49 1.42 -8.10 8.63
CA GLN A 49 2.05 -6.99 9.35
C GLN A 49 3.36 -6.55 8.67
N THR A 50 3.33 -6.45 7.34
CA THR A 50 4.47 -6.01 6.52
C THR A 50 4.18 -4.69 5.83
N VAL A 51 5.21 -3.88 5.64
CA VAL A 51 5.19 -2.67 4.83
C VAL A 51 6.07 -2.90 3.60
N CYS A 52 5.60 -2.44 2.45
CA CYS A 52 6.38 -2.44 1.22
C CYS A 52 6.15 -1.13 0.44
N ALA A 53 7.20 -0.60 -0.18
CA ALA A 53 7.06 0.52 -1.11
C ALA A 53 6.38 0.05 -2.40
N ALA A 54 5.50 0.90 -2.94
CA ALA A 54 4.80 0.61 -4.18
C ALA A 54 4.68 1.86 -5.06
N SER A 55 4.69 1.64 -6.37
CA SER A 55 4.33 2.66 -7.35
C SER A 55 2.88 2.46 -7.81
N VAL A 56 2.13 3.56 -7.87
CA VAL A 56 0.75 3.58 -8.37
C VAL A 56 0.79 3.62 -9.90
N LEU A 57 0.33 2.54 -10.53
CA LEU A 57 0.28 2.44 -12.00
C LEU A 57 -0.92 3.19 -12.56
N TRP A 58 -2.07 3.01 -11.91
CA TRP A 58 -3.29 3.75 -12.18
C TRP A 58 -4.17 3.76 -10.93
N HIS A 59 -5.04 4.76 -10.86
CA HIS A 59 -6.06 4.86 -9.83
C HIS A 59 -7.33 5.44 -10.45
N HIS A 60 -8.42 4.68 -10.39
CA HIS A 60 -9.72 5.10 -10.92
C HIS A 60 -10.84 4.76 -9.94
N GLY A 61 -11.55 5.78 -9.48
CA GLY A 61 -12.63 5.63 -8.52
C GLY A 61 -12.14 5.11 -7.16
N ARG A 62 -12.34 3.82 -6.90
CA ARG A 62 -11.92 3.11 -5.68
C ARG A 62 -10.92 1.99 -5.97
N GLN A 63 -10.46 1.85 -7.21
CA GLN A 63 -9.54 0.80 -7.59
C GLN A 63 -8.20 1.41 -7.97
N ALA A 64 -7.13 0.78 -7.53
CA ALA A 64 -5.78 1.09 -7.97
C ALA A 64 -5.02 -0.18 -8.32
N ALA A 65 -4.14 -0.10 -9.31
CA ALA A 65 -3.08 -1.08 -9.51
C ALA A 65 -1.76 -0.53 -9.01
N LEU A 66 -1.05 -1.38 -8.30
CA LEU A 66 0.19 -1.09 -7.60
C LEU A 66 1.25 -2.11 -8.02
N THR A 67 2.46 -1.63 -8.30
CA THR A 67 3.62 -2.50 -8.40
C THR A 67 4.45 -2.36 -7.13
N LEU A 68 4.73 -3.48 -6.45
CA LEU A 68 5.60 -3.48 -5.28
C LEU A 68 7.05 -3.30 -5.75
N THR A 69 7.73 -2.28 -5.24
CA THR A 69 9.05 -1.86 -5.72
C THR A 69 10.19 -2.20 -4.76
N GLY A 70 9.89 -2.82 -3.62
CA GLY A 70 10.89 -3.21 -2.62
C GLY A 70 10.58 -4.56 -1.99
N GLU A 71 11.49 -5.02 -1.13
CA GLU A 71 11.23 -6.20 -0.30
C GLU A 71 10.29 -5.82 0.85
N PRO A 72 9.20 -6.60 1.08
CA PRO A 72 8.36 -6.41 2.26
C PRO A 72 9.17 -6.54 3.55
N MET A 73 8.98 -5.58 4.46
CA MET A 73 9.62 -5.58 5.78
C MET A 73 8.57 -5.56 6.87
N LEU A 74 8.86 -6.14 8.04
CA LEU A 74 7.95 -6.07 9.19
C LEU A 74 7.63 -4.60 9.53
N ALA A 75 6.35 -4.28 9.69
CA ALA A 75 5.89 -2.92 9.98
C ALA A 75 6.50 -2.35 11.27
N SER A 76 6.76 -3.21 12.26
CA SER A 76 7.44 -2.86 13.51
C SER A 76 8.89 -2.38 13.29
N ARG A 77 9.58 -2.93 12.29
CA ARG A 77 10.95 -2.49 11.92
C ARG A 77 10.91 -1.18 11.15
N HIS A 78 9.91 -0.98 10.30
CA HIS A 78 9.75 0.26 9.54
C HIS A 78 9.48 1.48 10.44
N LEU A 79 8.65 1.33 11.48
CA LEU A 79 8.39 2.39 12.45
C LEU A 79 9.66 2.83 13.20
N ALA A 80 10.55 1.88 13.52
CA ALA A 80 11.81 2.18 14.18
C ALA A 80 12.76 3.01 13.30
N THR A 81 12.69 2.88 11.97
CA THR A 81 13.51 3.67 11.02
C THR A 81 12.99 5.09 10.76
N GLN A 82 11.73 5.39 11.09
CA GLN A 82 11.15 6.74 10.94
C GLN A 82 11.27 7.60 12.21
N ALA A 83 11.76 7.03 13.32
CA ALA A 83 11.84 7.69 14.62
C ALA A 83 13.20 8.39 14.90
N PHE A 84 14.01 8.64 13.88
CA PHE A 84 15.33 9.27 13.97
C PHE A 84 15.44 10.52 13.11
#